data_AF-A0A3E4WPA1-F1
#
_entry.id   AF-A0A3E4WPA1-F1
#
_cell.length_a   1.000
_cell.length_b   1.000
_cell.length_c   1.000
_cell.angle_alpha   90.00
_cell.angle_beta   90.00
_cell.angle_gamma   90.00
#
_symmetry.space_group_name_H-M   'P 1'
#
loop_
_entity.id
_entity.type
_entity.pdbx_description
1 polymer ?
#
loop_
_entity_poly.entity_id
_entity_poly.type
_entity_poly.pdbx_seq_one_letter_code
_entity_poly.pdbx_strand_id
1 'polypeptide(L)'
;MKISILVLLQLLSVVIGLSQNRDVFQREVDSINKMPLRIAYLIPIDSLGRCVNEEFLDSENMYHYALVGEINSDMNILSTIYFDNQNNIRKIIESWPDGGYLKKIIYYNDKEKPIYIIFCKDAEFYGKIYYDGYNYYTEKSVPKCSYDKFKQVQMGYSISEIKNINNDFLQKHFYAPRINFKIKPGDKGFLCTSYIYTSVKGELTQIGADSIQISFGMPIVINSIEKKWCKISSVFNSFIGYIPIADIEIIKP
;
A
#
# COMPACT_ATOMS: atom_id res chain seq x y z
N MET A 1 -23.11 -6.07 -40.47
CA MET A 1 -22.88 -7.27 -39.62
C MET A 1 -21.39 -7.66 -39.48
N LYS A 2 -20.54 -7.61 -40.52
CA LYS A 2 -19.10 -7.96 -40.39
C LYS A 2 -18.25 -6.97 -39.56
N ILE A 3 -18.51 -5.66 -39.69
CA ILE A 3 -17.79 -4.61 -38.94
C ILE A 3 -18.07 -4.72 -37.43
N SER A 4 -19.30 -5.05 -37.06
CA SER A 4 -19.76 -5.22 -35.67
C SER A 4 -19.04 -6.38 -34.96
N ILE A 5 -18.78 -7.48 -35.67
CA ILE A 5 -18.12 -8.68 -35.13
C ILE A 5 -16.62 -8.44 -34.95
N LEU A 6 -15.97 -7.72 -35.88
CA LEU A 6 -14.53 -7.44 -35.80
C LEU A 6 -14.19 -6.50 -34.63
N VAL A 7 -15.01 -5.46 -34.41
CA VAL A 7 -14.88 -4.56 -33.25
C VAL A 7 -15.10 -5.31 -31.94
N LEU A 8 -16.08 -6.23 -31.91
CA LEU A 8 -16.34 -7.07 -30.74
C LEU A 8 -15.16 -8.00 -30.42
N LEU A 9 -14.56 -8.62 -31.43
CA LEU A 9 -13.37 -9.48 -31.29
C LEU A 9 -12.14 -8.70 -30.82
N GLN A 10 -11.92 -7.49 -31.34
CA GLN A 10 -10.84 -6.62 -30.88
C GLN A 10 -11.05 -6.21 -29.41
N LEU A 11 -12.26 -5.78 -29.03
CA LEU A 11 -12.60 -5.48 -27.65
C LEU A 11 -12.40 -6.70 -26.74
N LEU A 12 -12.81 -7.88 -27.17
CA LEU A 12 -12.64 -9.12 -26.42
C LEU A 12 -11.16 -9.47 -26.24
N SER A 13 -10.34 -9.29 -27.28
CA SER A 13 -8.88 -9.53 -27.20
C SER A 13 -8.18 -8.55 -26.25
N VAL A 14 -8.61 -7.29 -26.21
CA VAL A 14 -8.11 -6.28 -25.26
C VAL A 14 -8.53 -6.64 -23.84
N VAL A 15 -9.78 -7.05 -23.62
CA VAL A 15 -10.26 -7.47 -22.29
C VAL A 15 -9.53 -8.73 -21.79
N ILE A 16 -9.30 -9.73 -22.66
CA ILE A 16 -8.56 -10.94 -22.31
C ILE A 16 -7.09 -10.62 -22.00
N GLY A 17 -6.44 -9.79 -22.83
CA GLY A 17 -5.06 -9.36 -22.58
C GLY A 17 -4.91 -8.55 -21.27
N LEU A 18 -5.86 -7.67 -20.98
CA LEU A 18 -5.90 -6.90 -19.73
C LEU A 18 -6.12 -7.78 -18.50
N SER A 19 -7.01 -8.78 -18.59
CA SER A 19 -7.23 -9.75 -17.51
C SER A 19 -6.00 -10.62 -17.25
N GLN A 20 -5.32 -11.08 -18.30
CA GLN A 20 -4.10 -11.89 -18.16
C GLN A 20 -2.97 -11.10 -17.51
N ASN A 21 -2.81 -9.82 -17.85
CA ASN A 21 -1.81 -8.95 -17.23
C ASN A 21 -2.10 -8.73 -15.73
N ARG A 22 -3.36 -8.55 -15.32
CA ARG A 22 -3.73 -8.43 -13.90
C ARG A 22 -3.31 -9.66 -13.09
N ASP A 23 -3.60 -10.87 -13.58
CA ASP A 23 -3.25 -12.11 -12.88
C ASP A 23 -1.73 -12.34 -12.79
N VAL A 24 -0.97 -11.85 -13.78
CA VAL A 24 0.50 -11.83 -13.72
C VAL A 24 0.98 -10.90 -12.60
N PHE A 25 0.49 -9.66 -12.59
CA PHE A 25 0.89 -8.69 -11.57
C PHE A 25 0.45 -9.10 -10.16
N GLN A 26 -0.74 -9.67 -10.00
CA GLN A 26 -1.19 -10.16 -8.69
C GLN A 26 -0.28 -11.29 -8.19
N ARG A 27 0.14 -12.22 -9.06
CA ARG A 27 1.10 -13.27 -8.68
C ARG A 27 2.45 -12.67 -8.27
N GLU A 28 2.88 -11.59 -8.91
CA GLU A 28 4.11 -10.91 -8.54
C GLU A 28 3.97 -10.18 -7.19
N VAL A 29 2.86 -9.48 -6.95
CA VAL A 29 2.52 -8.87 -5.65
C VAL A 29 2.50 -9.93 -4.54
N ASP A 30 1.84 -11.07 -4.78
CA ASP A 30 1.80 -12.20 -3.84
C ASP A 30 3.18 -12.79 -3.57
N SER A 31 4.07 -12.77 -4.57
CA SER A 31 5.46 -13.20 -4.43
C SER A 31 6.25 -12.22 -3.56
N ILE A 32 6.13 -10.91 -3.83
CA ILE A 32 6.75 -9.84 -3.04
C ILE A 32 6.33 -9.93 -1.57
N ASN A 33 5.03 -10.13 -1.31
CA ASN A 33 4.50 -10.26 0.06
C ASN A 33 5.04 -11.49 0.81
N LYS A 34 5.64 -12.46 0.13
CA LYS A 34 6.30 -13.62 0.74
C LYS A 34 7.82 -13.45 0.85
N MET A 35 8.40 -12.42 0.24
CA MET A 35 9.84 -12.19 0.28
C MET A 35 10.32 -11.82 1.69
N PRO A 36 11.56 -12.20 2.06
CA PRO A 36 12.22 -11.72 3.27
C PRO A 36 12.79 -10.31 3.03
N LEU A 37 11.99 -9.29 3.31
CA LEU A 37 12.30 -7.89 3.04
C LEU A 37 12.98 -7.23 4.25
N ARG A 38 13.89 -6.30 3.99
CA ARG A 38 14.36 -5.30 4.96
C ARG A 38 13.46 -4.09 4.90
N ILE A 39 13.36 -3.39 6.00
CA ILE A 39 12.60 -2.16 6.11
C ILE A 39 13.55 -0.97 6.29
N ALA A 40 13.15 0.18 5.79
CA ALA A 40 13.70 1.47 6.18
C ALA A 40 12.55 2.47 6.22
N TYR A 41 12.73 3.53 6.97
CA TYR A 41 11.76 4.60 7.07
C TYR A 41 12.37 5.86 6.50
N LEU A 42 11.54 6.68 5.85
CA LEU A 42 11.89 8.00 5.38
C LEU A 42 10.93 8.97 6.07
N ILE A 43 11.49 9.78 6.97
CA ILE A 43 10.74 10.61 7.92
C ILE A 43 11.28 12.04 7.89
N PRO A 44 10.41 13.05 7.83
CA PRO A 44 10.82 14.44 7.93
C PRO A 44 11.47 14.75 9.27
N ILE A 45 12.47 15.63 9.23
CA ILE A 45 13.19 16.13 10.40
C ILE A 45 12.97 17.64 10.45
N ASP A 46 12.74 18.17 11.65
CA ASP A 46 12.65 19.61 11.86
C ASP A 46 14.02 20.30 11.76
N SER A 47 14.02 21.63 11.78
CA SER A 47 15.25 22.45 11.73
C SER A 47 16.19 22.24 12.92
N LEU A 48 15.74 21.55 13.97
CA LEU A 48 16.52 21.20 15.16
C LEU A 48 17.07 19.77 15.11
N GLY A 49 16.86 19.04 14.00
CA GLY A 49 17.34 17.68 13.84
C GLY A 49 16.44 16.62 14.50
N ARG A 50 15.21 16.98 14.91
CA ARG A 50 14.27 16.06 15.57
C ARG A 50 13.31 15.45 14.56
N CYS A 51 13.00 14.17 14.73
CA CYS A 51 12.01 13.47 13.91
C CYS A 51 10.63 14.10 14.11
N VAL A 52 9.98 14.50 13.03
CA VAL A 52 8.59 14.95 13.07
C VAL A 52 7.71 13.69 13.13
N ASN A 53 6.69 13.69 13.99
CA ASN A 53 5.74 12.57 14.17
C ASN A 53 6.38 11.30 14.76
N GLU A 54 7.41 11.45 15.61
CA GLU A 54 8.06 10.32 16.29
C GLU A 54 7.08 9.47 17.12
N GLU A 55 6.03 10.09 17.67
CA GLU A 55 4.96 9.41 18.42
C GLU A 55 4.14 8.39 17.61
N PHE A 56 4.18 8.48 16.27
CA PHE A 56 3.53 7.52 15.37
C PHE A 56 4.48 6.41 14.91
N LEU A 57 5.74 6.48 15.34
CA LEU A 57 6.74 5.45 15.15
C LEU A 57 6.69 4.49 16.33
N ASP A 58 6.49 3.20 16.04
CA ASP A 58 6.57 2.14 17.04
C ASP A 58 8.05 1.86 17.36
N SER A 59 8.66 2.78 18.10
CA SER A 59 10.10 2.87 18.34
C SER A 59 10.70 1.62 19.00
N GLU A 60 9.90 0.84 19.71
CA GLU A 60 10.32 -0.42 20.35
C GLU A 60 10.49 -1.58 19.36
N ASN A 61 9.91 -1.50 18.15
CA ASN A 61 9.93 -2.56 17.13
C ASN A 61 10.75 -2.21 15.88
N MET A 62 11.29 -0.99 15.78
CA MET A 62 12.03 -0.55 14.59
C MET A 62 13.49 -1.02 14.64
N TYR A 63 13.76 -2.19 14.06
CA TYR A 63 15.13 -2.70 13.90
C TYR A 63 15.96 -1.92 12.86
N HIS A 64 15.34 -0.99 12.12
CA HIS A 64 15.92 -0.39 10.94
C HIS A 64 15.52 1.09 10.76
N TYR A 65 16.45 2.04 10.89
CA TYR A 65 16.16 3.46 10.66
C TYR A 65 17.21 4.17 9.79
N ALA A 66 16.80 4.66 8.62
CA ALA A 66 17.57 5.65 7.86
C ALA A 66 16.94 7.04 8.05
N LEU A 67 17.72 7.98 8.59
CA LEU A 67 17.27 9.34 8.90
C LEU A 67 17.56 10.25 7.71
N VAL A 68 16.58 11.05 7.29
CA VAL A 68 16.74 11.89 6.09
C VAL A 68 16.03 13.23 6.27
N GLY A 69 16.83 14.29 6.41
CA GLY A 69 16.42 15.67 6.11
C GLY A 69 16.97 16.02 4.71
N GLU A 70 16.37 16.87 3.89
CA GLU A 70 15.72 18.16 4.15
C GLU A 70 14.39 18.26 3.35
N ILE A 71 13.43 19.03 3.88
CA ILE A 71 12.06 19.16 3.36
C ILE A 71 12.04 20.22 2.25
N ASN A 72 11.72 19.80 1.02
CA ASN A 72 11.18 20.73 0.04
C ASN A 72 9.73 20.34 -0.29
N SER A 73 8.83 21.24 0.10
CA SER A 73 7.40 21.35 -0.24
C SER A 73 6.40 20.40 0.46
N ASP A 74 5.63 21.03 1.35
CA ASP A 74 4.19 20.91 1.56
C ASP A 74 3.56 19.66 2.15
N MET A 75 4.23 18.55 2.44
CA MET A 75 3.56 17.47 3.19
C MET A 75 4.48 16.65 4.12
N ASN A 76 4.13 16.66 5.41
CA ASN A 76 4.60 15.74 6.45
C ASN A 76 4.14 14.29 6.13
N ILE A 77 4.85 13.53 5.31
CA ILE A 77 4.47 12.15 4.95
C ILE A 77 5.37 11.16 5.68
N LEU A 78 4.79 10.12 6.27
CA LEU A 78 5.56 8.98 6.76
C LEU A 78 5.71 7.97 5.62
N SER A 79 6.95 7.66 5.24
CA SER A 79 7.25 6.67 4.20
C SER A 79 7.95 5.45 4.79
N THR A 80 7.39 4.27 4.57
CA THR A 80 7.99 2.98 4.91
C THR A 80 8.41 2.27 3.63
N ILE A 81 9.68 1.88 3.53
CA ILE A 81 10.31 1.37 2.32
C ILE A 81 10.83 -0.03 2.58
N TYR A 82 10.50 -0.97 1.69
CA TYR A 82 10.89 -2.37 1.83
C TYR A 82 11.82 -2.80 0.71
N PHE A 83 12.96 -3.39 1.08
CA PHE A 83 14.04 -3.78 0.18
C PHE A 83 14.24 -5.30 0.17
N ASP A 84 14.54 -5.87 -1.01
CA ASP A 84 14.96 -7.27 -1.12
C ASP A 84 16.44 -7.46 -0.72
N ASN A 85 16.97 -8.67 -0.93
CA ASN A 85 18.36 -9.02 -0.62
C ASN A 85 19.37 -8.30 -1.52
N GLN A 86 18.96 -7.85 -2.69
CA GLN A 86 19.76 -7.14 -3.67
C GLN A 86 19.68 -5.62 -3.50
N ASN A 87 19.07 -5.14 -2.40
CA ASN A 87 18.76 -3.73 -2.15
C ASN A 87 17.79 -3.12 -3.16
N ASN A 88 17.00 -3.92 -3.89
CA ASN A 88 15.95 -3.36 -4.74
C ASN A 88 14.73 -3.04 -3.90
N ILE A 89 14.13 -1.89 -4.15
CA ILE A 89 12.85 -1.52 -3.56
C ILE A 89 11.77 -2.45 -4.12
N ARG A 90 11.01 -3.09 -3.24
CA ARG A 90 9.90 -3.99 -3.61
C ARG A 90 8.53 -3.47 -3.22
N LYS A 91 8.46 -2.69 -2.14
CA LYS A 91 7.22 -2.08 -1.65
C LYS A 91 7.53 -0.74 -0.98
N ILE A 92 6.66 0.25 -1.16
CA ILE A 92 6.66 1.50 -0.41
C ILE A 92 5.25 1.75 0.09
N ILE A 93 5.13 2.19 1.34
CA ILE A 93 3.88 2.61 1.98
C ILE A 93 4.06 4.05 2.43
N GLU A 94 3.20 4.94 1.97
CA GLU A 94 3.08 6.33 2.41
C GLU A 94 1.76 6.48 3.17
N SER A 95 1.83 7.04 4.38
CA SER A 95 0.68 7.39 5.20
C SER A 95 0.75 8.85 5.63
N TRP A 96 -0.41 9.38 6.03
CA TRP A 96 -0.48 10.67 6.68
C TRP A 96 0.25 10.65 8.04
N PRO A 97 0.78 11.81 8.46
CA PRO A 97 1.69 11.92 9.61
C PRO A 97 0.97 11.69 10.94
N ASP A 98 -0.34 11.92 10.97
CA ASP A 98 -1.22 11.65 12.10
C ASP A 98 -1.45 10.13 12.34
N GLY A 99 -0.69 9.28 11.65
CA GLY A 99 -0.80 7.82 11.71
C GLY A 99 -2.14 7.28 11.22
N GLY A 100 -2.99 8.14 10.66
CA GLY A 100 -4.38 7.84 10.37
C GLY A 100 -4.51 7.11 9.05
N TYR A 101 -4.50 7.85 7.95
CA TYR A 101 -4.97 7.31 6.69
C TYR A 101 -3.86 6.95 5.72
N LEU A 102 -4.11 5.88 4.96
CA LEU A 102 -3.28 5.53 3.82
C LEU A 102 -3.25 6.70 2.84
N LYS A 103 -2.07 7.04 2.34
CA LYS A 103 -1.91 7.91 1.18
C LYS A 103 -1.68 7.09 -0.07
N LYS A 104 -0.70 6.17 -0.02
CA LYS A 104 -0.32 5.36 -1.19
C LYS A 104 0.48 4.12 -0.80
N ILE A 105 0.31 3.04 -1.54
CA ILE A 105 1.17 1.85 -1.53
C ILE A 105 1.64 1.64 -2.97
N ILE A 106 2.93 1.42 -3.18
CA ILE A 106 3.47 1.01 -4.48
C ILE A 106 4.24 -0.29 -4.31
N TYR A 107 3.96 -1.25 -5.19
CA TYR A 107 4.76 -2.44 -5.39
C TYR A 107 5.63 -2.29 -6.63
N TYR A 108 6.85 -2.80 -6.55
CA TYR A 108 7.85 -2.72 -7.60
C TYR A 108 8.32 -4.11 -8.02
N ASN A 109 8.56 -4.29 -9.32
CA ASN A 109 9.18 -5.50 -9.85
C ASN A 109 10.69 -5.54 -9.54
N ASP A 110 11.35 -6.59 -10.00
CA ASP A 110 12.79 -6.81 -9.88
C ASP A 110 13.66 -5.74 -10.57
N LYS A 111 13.09 -5.01 -11.53
CA LYS A 111 13.71 -3.87 -12.22
C LYS A 111 13.30 -2.53 -11.62
N GLU A 112 12.70 -2.55 -10.44
CA GLU A 112 12.23 -1.37 -9.70
C GLU A 112 11.26 -0.50 -10.51
N LYS A 113 10.47 -1.13 -11.39
CA LYS A 113 9.33 -0.49 -12.04
C LYS A 113 8.08 -0.74 -11.21
N PRO A 114 7.23 0.28 -10.98
CA PRO A 114 5.93 0.08 -10.34
C PRO A 114 5.12 -0.98 -11.11
N ILE A 115 4.42 -1.84 -10.40
CA ILE A 115 3.54 -2.88 -10.99
C ILE A 115 2.14 -2.88 -10.42
N TYR A 116 1.99 -2.41 -9.19
CA TYR A 116 0.71 -2.34 -8.51
C TYR A 116 0.72 -1.19 -7.52
N ILE A 117 -0.37 -0.42 -7.49
CA ILE A 117 -0.46 0.83 -6.76
C ILE A 117 -1.82 0.88 -6.08
N ILE A 118 -1.83 1.17 -4.79
CA ILE A 118 -3.03 1.52 -4.05
C ILE A 118 -2.90 2.98 -3.66
N PHE A 119 -3.93 3.78 -3.80
CA PHE A 119 -3.87 5.19 -3.44
C PHE A 119 -5.16 5.62 -2.77
N CYS A 120 -5.04 6.64 -1.92
CA CYS A 120 -6.16 7.37 -1.34
C CYS A 120 -5.73 8.82 -1.17
N LYS A 121 -6.44 9.72 -1.86
CA LYS A 121 -6.30 11.16 -1.76
C LYS A 121 -7.60 11.74 -1.26
N ASP A 122 -7.52 12.44 -0.12
CA ASP A 122 -8.61 13.19 0.48
C ASP A 122 -9.89 12.37 0.76
N ALA A 123 -9.77 11.05 0.93
CA ALA A 123 -10.87 10.07 1.05
C ALA A 123 -11.88 10.02 -0.12
N GLU A 124 -11.81 10.96 -1.07
CA GLU A 124 -12.67 11.06 -2.25
C GLU A 124 -12.08 10.35 -3.46
N PHE A 125 -10.75 10.33 -3.57
CA PHE A 125 -10.03 9.79 -4.73
C PHE A 125 -9.15 8.62 -4.31
N TYR A 126 -9.68 7.41 -4.41
CA TYR A 126 -8.96 6.19 -4.06
C TYR A 126 -9.12 5.09 -5.11
N GLY A 127 -8.24 4.09 -5.06
CA GLY A 127 -8.34 2.93 -5.92
C GLY A 127 -7.09 2.06 -5.96
N LYS A 128 -7.17 1.03 -6.80
CA LYS A 128 -6.10 0.06 -7.07
C LYS A 128 -5.75 0.12 -8.56
N ILE A 129 -4.47 0.18 -8.90
CA ILE A 129 -3.96 0.28 -10.27
C ILE A 129 -2.91 -0.81 -10.47
N TYR A 130 -3.05 -1.60 -11.54
CA TYR A 130 -1.95 -2.44 -12.04
C TYR A 130 -1.30 -1.73 -13.21
N TYR A 131 0.04 -1.73 -13.25
CA TYR A 131 0.82 -0.91 -14.19
C TYR A 131 1.85 -1.76 -14.92
N ASP A 132 1.83 -1.74 -16.25
CA ASP A 132 2.78 -2.50 -17.09
C ASP A 132 3.86 -1.61 -17.76
N GLY A 133 3.86 -0.31 -17.46
CA GLY A 133 4.70 0.69 -18.13
C GLY A 133 3.98 1.49 -19.23
N TYR A 134 2.99 0.90 -19.89
CA TYR A 134 2.29 1.46 -21.05
C TYR A 134 0.76 1.54 -20.86
N ASN A 135 0.19 0.57 -20.17
CA ASN A 135 -1.22 0.42 -19.85
C ASN A 135 -1.43 0.38 -18.33
N TYR A 136 -2.63 0.77 -17.92
CA TYR A 136 -3.08 0.66 -16.54
C TYR A 136 -4.44 0.00 -16.47
N TYR A 137 -4.64 -0.83 -15.44
CA TYR A 137 -5.94 -1.42 -15.11
C TYR A 137 -6.41 -0.90 -13.75
N THR A 138 -7.67 -0.46 -13.66
CA THR A 138 -8.26 0.05 -12.40
C THR A 138 -9.41 -0.84 -11.94
N GLU A 139 -9.41 -1.21 -10.65
CA GLU A 139 -10.56 -1.86 -10.02
C GLU A 139 -11.58 -0.80 -9.57
N LYS A 140 -12.46 -0.37 -10.49
CA LYS A 140 -13.63 0.53 -10.27
C LYS A 140 -13.34 1.96 -9.74
N SER A 141 -14.22 2.88 -10.17
CA SER A 141 -14.38 4.30 -9.77
C SER A 141 -13.18 5.25 -9.90
N VAL A 142 -12.37 5.12 -10.94
CA VAL A 142 -11.36 6.14 -11.25
C VAL A 142 -11.59 6.65 -12.68
N PRO A 143 -12.14 7.86 -12.89
CA PRO A 143 -12.21 8.43 -14.22
C PRO A 143 -10.78 8.60 -14.79
N LYS A 144 -10.64 8.42 -16.11
CA LYS A 144 -9.36 8.45 -16.84
C LYS A 144 -8.49 9.67 -16.52
N CYS A 145 -9.12 10.80 -16.16
CA CYS A 145 -8.48 12.06 -15.76
C CYS A 145 -7.76 12.02 -14.39
N SER A 146 -8.03 11.03 -13.54
CA SER A 146 -7.35 10.87 -12.25
C SER A 146 -5.94 10.29 -12.39
N TYR A 147 -5.61 9.67 -13.53
CA TYR A 147 -4.27 9.13 -13.79
C TYR A 147 -3.22 10.24 -14.05
N ASP A 148 -3.60 11.30 -14.77
CA ASP A 148 -2.69 12.44 -14.98
C ASP A 148 -2.52 13.29 -13.72
N LYS A 149 -3.56 13.37 -12.87
CA LYS A 149 -3.43 13.90 -11.50
C LYS A 149 -2.61 12.97 -10.59
N PHE A 150 -2.63 11.67 -10.84
CA PHE A 150 -1.78 10.69 -10.13
C PHE A 150 -0.30 10.81 -10.49
N LYS A 151 0.05 11.14 -11.75
CA LYS A 151 1.45 11.50 -12.11
C LYS A 151 1.98 12.69 -11.30
N GLN A 152 1.10 13.59 -10.85
CA GLN A 152 1.46 14.70 -9.97
C GLN A 152 1.66 14.26 -8.51
N VAL A 153 1.29 13.03 -8.13
CA VAL A 153 1.61 12.38 -6.84
C VAL A 153 2.80 11.43 -7.03
N GLN A 154 3.75 11.82 -7.88
CA GLN A 154 5.09 11.22 -7.89
C GLN A 154 5.65 11.26 -6.47
N MET A 155 6.36 10.19 -6.09
CA MET A 155 7.19 10.26 -4.88
C MET A 155 8.05 11.52 -4.98
N GLY A 156 8.18 12.27 -3.89
CA GLY A 156 9.08 13.42 -3.84
C GLY A 156 10.54 13.05 -4.09
N TYR A 157 10.85 11.75 -4.15
CA TYR A 157 12.17 11.19 -4.40
C TYR A 157 12.14 10.13 -5.50
N SER A 158 13.13 10.16 -6.38
CA SER A 158 13.47 9.07 -7.29
C SER A 158 14.01 7.86 -6.52
N ILE A 159 13.93 6.68 -7.14
CA ILE A 159 14.49 5.43 -6.58
C ILE A 159 15.99 5.57 -6.32
N SER A 160 16.72 6.26 -7.20
CA SER A 160 18.14 6.57 -7.01
C SER A 160 18.40 7.44 -5.79
N GLU A 161 17.59 8.47 -5.56
CA GLU A 161 17.72 9.33 -4.38
C GLU A 161 17.44 8.52 -3.11
N ILE A 162 16.35 7.75 -3.08
CA ILE A 162 16.02 6.85 -1.96
C ILE A 162 17.20 5.91 -1.67
N LYS A 163 17.77 5.27 -2.70
CA LYS A 163 18.91 4.36 -2.51
C LYS A 163 20.15 5.07 -2.00
N ASN A 164 20.50 6.23 -2.55
CA ASN A 164 21.66 7.01 -2.11
C ASN A 164 21.56 7.38 -0.64
N ILE A 165 20.39 7.86 -0.24
CA ILE A 165 20.04 8.20 1.13
C ILE A 165 20.14 7.00 2.08
N ASN A 166 19.68 5.83 1.62
CA ASN A 166 19.61 4.62 2.42
C ASN A 166 20.88 3.74 2.33
N ASN A 167 21.87 4.06 1.51
CA ASN A 167 22.95 3.13 1.15
C ASN A 167 23.77 2.70 2.38
N ASP A 168 24.30 3.66 3.12
CA ASP A 168 25.10 3.40 4.33
C ASP A 168 24.27 2.67 5.39
N PHE A 169 22.99 3.03 5.49
CA PHE A 169 22.03 2.40 6.40
C PHE A 169 21.81 0.92 6.06
N LEU A 170 21.51 0.61 4.79
CA LEU A 170 21.25 -0.74 4.29
C LEU A 170 22.47 -1.64 4.41
N GLN A 171 23.68 -1.07 4.28
CA GLN A 171 24.93 -1.78 4.51
C GLN A 171 25.13 -2.08 5.99
N LYS A 172 24.95 -1.08 6.87
CA LYS A 172 25.09 -1.24 8.32
C LYS A 172 24.11 -2.26 8.91
N HIS A 173 22.91 -2.35 8.34
CA HIS A 173 21.83 -3.22 8.84
C HIS A 173 21.57 -4.41 7.90
N PHE A 174 22.61 -4.89 7.20
CA PHE A 174 22.48 -6.02 6.28
C PHE A 174 21.93 -7.30 6.95
N TYR A 175 22.33 -7.53 8.20
CA TYR A 175 21.95 -8.69 9.03
C TYR A 175 20.67 -8.50 9.84
N ALA A 176 20.00 -7.35 9.70
CA ALA A 176 18.82 -7.08 10.50
C ALA A 176 17.64 -7.99 10.07
N PRO A 177 16.67 -8.22 10.98
CA PRO A 177 15.61 -9.21 10.78
C PRO A 177 14.82 -8.96 9.49
N ARG A 178 14.52 -10.04 8.78
CA ARG A 178 13.74 -9.97 7.55
C ARG A 178 12.27 -10.19 7.84
N ILE A 179 11.44 -9.39 7.22
CA ILE A 179 9.99 -9.42 7.38
C ILE A 179 9.30 -9.88 6.10
N ASN A 180 8.16 -10.55 6.25
CA ASN A 180 7.26 -10.84 5.16
C ASN A 180 5.85 -10.36 5.54
N PHE A 181 4.99 -10.27 4.53
CA PHE A 181 3.63 -9.75 4.67
C PHE A 181 2.61 -10.88 4.85
N LYS A 182 3.01 -11.98 5.50
CA LYS A 182 2.03 -12.98 5.94
C LYS A 182 1.20 -12.39 7.08
N ILE A 183 -0.10 -12.25 6.83
CA ILE A 183 -1.07 -11.72 7.81
C ILE A 183 -1.13 -12.63 9.04
N LYS A 184 -1.11 -12.02 10.22
CA LYS A 184 -1.26 -12.63 11.53
C LYS A 184 -2.16 -11.75 12.43
N PRO A 185 -2.82 -12.33 13.44
CA PRO A 185 -3.44 -11.55 14.50
C PRO A 185 -2.44 -10.58 15.15
N GLY A 186 -2.89 -9.37 15.45
CA GLY A 186 -2.07 -8.25 15.95
C GLY A 186 -1.47 -7.38 14.86
N ASP A 187 -1.47 -7.82 13.59
CA ASP A 187 -0.96 -6.99 12.50
C ASP A 187 -1.81 -5.73 12.31
N LYS A 188 -1.13 -4.62 12.03
CA LYS A 188 -1.75 -3.37 11.58
C LYS A 188 -1.86 -3.37 10.06
N GLY A 189 -2.82 -2.65 9.51
CA GLY A 189 -2.99 -2.51 8.08
C GLY A 189 -3.97 -1.41 7.69
N PHE A 190 -4.25 -1.32 6.40
CA PHE A 190 -5.20 -0.38 5.83
C PHE A 190 -6.32 -1.12 5.09
N LEU A 191 -7.53 -0.58 5.19
CA LEU A 191 -8.65 -0.99 4.36
C LEU A 191 -8.41 -0.55 2.91
N CYS A 192 -8.52 -1.48 1.98
CA CYS A 192 -8.47 -1.22 0.54
C CYS A 192 -9.87 -1.29 -0.09
N THR A 193 -10.87 -0.87 0.68
CA THR A 193 -12.30 -0.81 0.35
C THR A 193 -13.00 0.16 1.30
N SER A 194 -14.16 0.68 0.90
CA SER A 194 -15.03 1.53 1.74
C SER A 194 -16.20 0.73 2.34
N TYR A 195 -16.11 -0.60 2.33
CA TYR A 195 -17.16 -1.48 2.83
C TYR A 195 -16.57 -2.61 3.66
N ILE A 196 -17.32 -3.05 4.66
CA ILE A 196 -17.04 -4.24 5.45
C ILE A 196 -18.28 -5.13 5.49
N TYR A 197 -18.15 -6.28 6.14
CA TYR A 197 -19.26 -7.18 6.43
C TYR A 197 -19.54 -7.26 7.93
N THR A 198 -20.81 -7.35 8.30
CA THR A 198 -21.22 -7.53 9.71
C THR A 198 -20.82 -8.90 10.28
N SER A 199 -20.68 -9.91 9.41
CA SER A 199 -20.09 -11.22 9.70
C SER A 199 -19.51 -11.83 8.41
N VAL A 200 -18.81 -12.96 8.48
CA VAL A 200 -18.28 -13.68 7.29
C VAL A 200 -19.37 -14.02 6.26
N LYS A 201 -20.63 -14.14 6.68
CA LYS A 201 -21.80 -14.35 5.80
C LYS A 201 -22.84 -13.23 5.92
N GLY A 202 -22.45 -12.12 6.52
CA GLY A 202 -23.32 -11.00 6.83
C GLY A 202 -23.53 -10.08 5.65
N GLU A 203 -24.25 -8.99 5.91
CA GLU A 203 -24.49 -7.94 4.91
C GLU A 203 -23.27 -7.03 4.76
N LEU A 204 -23.08 -6.53 3.54
CA LEU A 204 -22.10 -5.52 3.21
C LEU A 204 -22.60 -4.15 3.68
N THR A 205 -21.76 -3.39 4.39
CA THR A 205 -22.13 -2.11 4.99
C THR A 205 -20.95 -1.12 4.93
N GLN A 206 -21.27 0.18 4.94
CA GLN A 206 -20.31 1.28 5.11
C GLN A 206 -20.26 1.80 6.55
N ILE A 207 -21.05 1.21 7.44
CA ILE A 207 -21.11 1.54 8.86
C ILE A 207 -20.79 0.26 9.62
N GLY A 208 -19.66 0.27 10.32
CA GLY A 208 -19.24 -0.82 11.18
C GLY A 208 -19.99 -0.86 12.51
N ALA A 209 -19.56 -1.76 13.37
CA ALA A 209 -20.01 -1.77 14.76
C ALA A 209 -19.78 -0.40 15.42
N ASP A 210 -20.61 -0.07 16.40
CA ASP A 210 -20.60 1.21 17.12
C ASP A 210 -20.73 2.47 16.23
N SER A 211 -21.39 2.33 15.07
CA SER A 211 -21.61 3.42 14.11
C SER A 211 -20.33 4.01 13.49
N ILE A 212 -19.23 3.25 13.51
CA ILE A 212 -17.95 3.67 12.90
C ILE A 212 -18.12 3.74 11.38
N GLN A 213 -17.89 4.92 10.79
CA GLN A 213 -17.92 5.08 9.33
C GLN A 213 -16.69 4.42 8.69
N ILE A 214 -16.93 3.66 7.63
CA ILE A 214 -15.88 2.93 6.90
C ILE A 214 -15.44 3.74 5.69
N SER A 215 -14.13 3.91 5.57
CA SER A 215 -13.50 4.62 4.46
C SER A 215 -12.28 3.88 3.95
N PHE A 216 -12.01 4.04 2.66
CA PHE A 216 -10.80 3.51 2.04
C PHE A 216 -9.56 4.15 2.67
N GLY A 217 -8.56 3.32 2.97
CA GLY A 217 -7.32 3.75 3.61
C GLY A 217 -7.40 3.89 5.12
N MET A 218 -8.55 3.58 5.73
CA MET A 218 -8.71 3.57 7.18
C MET A 218 -7.74 2.56 7.83
N PRO A 219 -7.06 2.94 8.93
CA PRO A 219 -6.14 2.06 9.63
C PRO A 219 -6.91 1.06 10.50
N ILE A 220 -6.45 -0.17 10.51
CA ILE A 220 -7.10 -1.28 11.21
C ILE A 220 -6.08 -2.19 11.90
N VAL A 221 -6.57 -2.97 12.85
CA VAL A 221 -5.85 -4.06 13.51
C VAL A 221 -6.55 -5.38 13.17
N ILE A 222 -5.77 -6.42 12.87
CA ILE A 222 -6.28 -7.77 12.63
C ILE A 222 -6.47 -8.49 13.96
N ASN A 223 -7.71 -8.75 14.37
CA ASN A 223 -8.00 -9.45 15.64
C ASN A 223 -7.87 -10.97 15.48
N SER A 224 -8.39 -11.51 14.39
CA SER A 224 -8.36 -12.95 14.11
C SER A 224 -8.54 -13.23 12.62
N ILE A 225 -8.09 -14.39 12.17
CA ILE A 225 -8.17 -14.83 10.77
C ILE A 225 -9.00 -16.11 10.71
N GLU A 226 -10.06 -16.11 9.91
CA GLU A 226 -10.88 -17.27 9.62
C GLU A 226 -10.85 -17.55 8.10
N LYS A 227 -10.08 -18.56 7.69
CA LYS A 227 -9.85 -18.90 6.27
C LYS A 227 -9.31 -17.70 5.48
N LYS A 228 -10.14 -17.07 4.64
CA LYS A 228 -9.81 -15.91 3.80
C LYS A 228 -10.38 -14.59 4.35
N TRP A 229 -10.85 -14.59 5.59
CA TRP A 229 -11.50 -13.46 6.23
C TRP A 229 -10.75 -13.04 7.47
N CYS A 230 -10.75 -11.74 7.73
CA CYS A 230 -10.21 -11.13 8.93
C CYS A 230 -11.35 -10.52 9.75
N LYS A 231 -11.32 -10.76 11.05
CA LYS A 231 -12.03 -9.93 12.04
C LYS A 231 -11.13 -8.74 12.36
N ILE A 232 -11.67 -7.53 12.30
CA ILE A 232 -10.88 -6.30 12.40
C ILE A 232 -11.45 -5.33 13.45
N SER A 233 -10.56 -4.52 14.00
CA SER A 233 -10.86 -3.41 14.90
C SER A 233 -10.17 -2.13 14.42
N SER A 234 -10.60 -1.01 14.98
CA SER A 234 -9.88 0.26 14.85
C SER A 234 -8.52 0.16 15.55
N VAL A 235 -7.67 1.15 15.31
CA VAL A 235 -6.41 1.32 16.05
C VAL A 235 -6.63 1.57 17.56
N PHE A 236 -7.85 1.91 17.96
CA PHE A 236 -8.27 2.05 19.37
C PHE A 236 -8.91 0.77 19.93
N ASN A 237 -8.73 -0.37 19.26
CA ASN A 237 -9.25 -1.69 19.65
C ASN A 237 -10.78 -1.81 19.71
N SER A 238 -11.52 -0.88 19.10
CA SER A 238 -12.98 -1.01 18.92
C SER A 238 -13.26 -1.94 17.76
N PHE A 239 -14.06 -2.99 17.97
CA PHE A 239 -14.46 -3.90 16.89
C PHE A 239 -15.16 -3.12 15.77
N ILE A 240 -14.81 -3.42 14.52
CA ILE A 240 -15.40 -2.76 13.34
C ILE A 240 -16.26 -3.73 12.56
N GLY A 241 -15.74 -4.91 12.22
CA GLY A 241 -16.44 -5.89 11.40
C GLY A 241 -15.52 -6.96 10.82
N TYR A 242 -15.93 -7.51 9.68
CA TYR A 242 -15.23 -8.57 8.96
C TYR A 242 -14.92 -8.15 7.54
N ILE A 243 -13.79 -8.60 7.02
CA ILE A 243 -13.34 -8.22 5.67
C ILE A 243 -12.54 -9.37 5.02
N PRO A 244 -12.62 -9.55 3.69
CA PRO A 244 -11.73 -10.46 2.98
C PRO A 244 -10.27 -10.02 3.09
N ILE A 245 -9.35 -10.98 3.16
CA ILE A 245 -7.90 -10.71 3.14
C ILE A 245 -7.47 -9.90 1.91
N ALA A 246 -8.15 -10.09 0.77
CA ALA A 246 -7.83 -9.40 -0.48
C ALA A 246 -8.10 -7.88 -0.46
N ASP A 247 -8.83 -7.40 0.55
CA ASP A 247 -9.18 -5.98 0.70
C ASP A 247 -8.44 -5.33 1.88
N ILE A 248 -7.35 -5.95 2.34
CA ILE A 248 -6.45 -5.41 3.35
C ILE A 248 -5.02 -5.36 2.80
N GLU A 249 -4.33 -4.27 3.11
CA GLU A 249 -2.88 -4.22 3.01
C GLU A 249 -2.26 -4.06 4.40
N ILE A 250 -1.45 -5.04 4.82
CA ILE A 250 -0.80 -4.98 6.14
C ILE A 250 0.49 -4.17 6.08
N ILE A 251 0.83 -3.59 7.22
CA ILE A 251 2.09 -2.90 7.50
C ILE A 251 2.86 -3.77 8.50
N LYS A 252 4.18 -3.83 8.35
CA LYS A 252 5.07 -4.54 9.27
C LYS A 252 6.12 -3.55 9.78
N PRO A 253 6.44 -3.56 11.09
CA PRO A 253 7.64 -2.92 11.60
C PRO A 253 8.90 -3.72 11.22
#